data_AF-A0A936A7V7-F1
#
_entry.id   AF-A0A936A7V7-F1
#
_cell.length_a   1.000
_cell.length_b   1.000
_cell.length_c   1.000
_cell.angle_alpha   90.00
_cell.angle_beta   90.00
_cell.angle_gamma   90.00
#
_symmetry.space_group_name_H-M   'P 1'
#
loop_
_entity.id
_entity.type
_entity.pdbx_description
1 polymer ?
#
loop_
_entity_poly.entity_id
_entity_poly.type
_entity_poly.pdbx_seq_one_letter_code
_entity_poly.pdbx_strand_id
1 'polypeptide(L)'
;MKYFAVFLFFFYILIGIACSPGGSAAKGIKGIVKRSDCKGPCHKTMECEGKVLTLEMQLANNNIMTSGNTIFARDPDNYDYTVKIEFGESVPIELYGDIKNPINKRFIVTGIVEGYDQYVHEQCTRSYILKVTNPKDFKVFDH
;
A
#
# COMPACT_ATOMS: atom_id res chain seq x y z
N MET A 1 -0.30 38.32 34.97
CA MET A 1 -0.69 36.97 34.46
C MET A 1 -1.69 37.08 33.29
N LYS A 2 -1.39 37.84 32.22
CA LYS A 2 -2.32 38.02 31.08
C LYS A 2 -1.95 37.21 29.82
N TYR A 3 -0.74 36.67 29.76
CA TYR A 3 -0.25 35.93 28.59
C TYR A 3 -0.37 34.41 28.71
N PHE A 4 -0.69 33.88 29.90
CA PHE A 4 -0.76 32.44 30.15
C PHE A 4 -1.98 31.79 29.46
N ALA A 5 -3.11 32.51 29.41
CA ALA A 5 -4.33 32.04 28.74
C ALA A 5 -4.18 32.04 27.20
N VAL A 6 -3.43 33.00 26.64
CA VAL A 6 -3.16 33.07 25.20
C VAL A 6 -2.22 31.93 24.76
N PHE A 7 -1.25 31.58 25.60
CA PHE A 7 -0.35 30.46 25.34
C PHE A 7 -1.07 29.11 25.33
N LEU A 8 -2.00 28.89 26.26
CA LEU A 8 -2.85 27.70 26.31
C LEU A 8 -3.80 27.58 25.11
N PHE A 9 -4.34 28.71 24.63
CA PHE A 9 -5.22 28.72 23.47
C PHE A 9 -4.48 28.39 22.16
N PHE A 10 -3.25 28.90 21.98
CA PHE A 10 -2.40 28.53 20.84
C PHE A 10 -1.95 27.06 20.88
N PHE A 11 -1.71 26.50 22.07
CA PHE A 11 -1.33 25.10 22.22
C PHE A 11 -2.46 24.13 21.81
N TYR A 12 -3.71 24.47 22.12
CA TYR A 12 -4.88 23.66 21.72
C TYR A 12 -5.16 23.70 20.21
N ILE A 13 -4.91 24.82 19.54
CA ILE A 13 -5.09 24.94 18.08
C ILE A 13 -4.05 24.09 17.33
N LEU A 14 -2.82 23.99 17.84
CA LEU A 14 -1.77 23.19 17.21
C LEU A 14 -1.99 21.67 17.34
N ILE A 15 -2.66 21.20 18.39
CA ILE A 15 -2.98 19.77 18.57
C ILE A 15 -4.08 19.32 17.60
N GLY A 16 -4.97 20.21 17.17
CA GLY A 16 -6.06 19.89 16.24
C GLY A 16 -5.62 19.62 14.79
N ILE A 17 -4.42 20.05 14.39
CA ILE A 17 -3.92 19.92 13.01
C ILE A 17 -3.18 18.59 12.79
N ALA A 18 -2.93 17.82 13.85
CA ALA A 18 -2.15 16.58 13.78
C ALA A 18 -2.93 15.32 13.35
N CYS A 19 -4.22 15.41 13.02
CA CYS A 19 -5.01 14.27 12.56
C CYS A 19 -5.73 14.58 11.25
N SER A 20 -4.96 14.71 10.17
CA SER A 20 -5.43 14.25 8.87
C SER A 20 -5.09 12.76 8.78
N PRO A 21 -6.05 11.84 8.63
CA PRO A 21 -5.76 10.46 8.28
C PRO A 21 -5.40 10.42 6.78
N GLY A 22 -4.33 11.12 6.42
CA GLY A 22 -3.66 10.91 5.15
C GLY A 22 -2.85 9.64 5.31
N GLY A 23 -3.38 8.53 4.80
CA GLY A 23 -2.64 7.27 4.76
C GLY A 23 -1.26 7.53 4.18
N SER A 24 -0.21 7.36 4.98
CA SER A 24 1.15 7.58 4.53
C SER A 24 1.45 6.61 3.39
N ALA A 25 1.80 7.15 2.22
CA ALA A 25 2.18 6.34 1.08
C ALA A 25 3.43 5.53 1.41
N ALA A 26 3.34 4.21 1.28
CA ALA A 26 4.48 3.32 1.45
C ALA A 26 5.30 3.31 0.15
N LYS A 27 6.61 3.54 0.25
CA LYS A 27 7.54 3.36 -0.88
C LYS A 27 8.05 1.93 -0.92
N GLY A 28 7.78 1.24 -2.02
CA GLY A 28 8.11 -0.16 -2.22
C GLY A 28 7.31 -1.11 -1.31
N ILE A 29 7.37 -2.39 -1.63
CA ILE A 29 6.65 -3.44 -0.90
C ILE A 29 7.16 -3.59 0.53
N LYS A 30 8.49 -3.53 0.72
CA LYS A 30 9.10 -3.42 2.06
C LYS A 30 8.48 -2.30 2.89
N GLY A 31 8.04 -1.21 2.27
CA GLY A 31 7.34 -0.13 2.95
C GLY A 31 6.03 -0.58 3.60
N ILE A 32 5.20 -1.38 2.93
CA ILE A 32 3.96 -1.92 3.52
C ILE A 32 4.28 -3.01 4.55
N VAL A 33 5.12 -3.98 4.19
CA VAL A 33 5.35 -5.17 5.02
C VAL A 33 6.13 -4.86 6.31
N LYS A 34 6.90 -3.77 6.34
CA LYS A 34 7.60 -3.30 7.56
C LYS A 34 6.76 -2.39 8.45
N ARG A 35 5.60 -1.94 8.00
CA ARG A 35 4.72 -1.14 8.85
C ARG A 35 4.30 -1.96 10.06
N SER A 36 4.43 -1.38 11.25
CA SER A 36 4.07 -2.05 12.49
C SER A 36 2.59 -2.44 12.55
N ASP A 37 1.72 -1.68 11.90
CA ASP A 37 0.28 -1.96 11.80
C ASP A 37 -0.10 -2.99 10.72
N CYS A 38 0.85 -3.34 9.84
CA CYS A 38 0.74 -4.37 8.80
C CYS A 38 1.76 -5.49 8.99
N LYS A 39 2.23 -5.77 10.20
CA LYS A 39 3.17 -6.85 10.45
C LYS A 39 2.68 -7.71 11.60
N GLY A 40 2.47 -9.00 11.32
CA GLY A 40 2.14 -9.95 12.36
C GLY A 40 2.13 -11.41 11.90
N PRO A 41 1.86 -12.33 12.84
CA PRO A 41 1.77 -13.74 12.56
C PRO A 41 0.47 -14.09 11.81
N CYS A 42 0.43 -15.28 11.22
CA CYS A 42 -0.79 -15.82 10.63
C CYS A 42 -1.96 -15.89 11.61
N HIS A 43 -3.17 -15.95 11.06
CA HIS A 43 -4.44 -16.04 11.80
C HIS A 43 -4.72 -14.84 12.73
N LYS A 44 -3.94 -13.76 12.62
CA LYS A 44 -4.20 -12.50 13.30
C LYS A 44 -4.62 -11.44 12.30
N THR A 45 -5.74 -10.80 12.59
CA THR A 45 -6.15 -9.58 11.91
C THR A 45 -5.23 -8.44 12.33
N MET A 46 -4.59 -7.81 11.35
CA MET A 46 -3.69 -6.70 11.56
C MET A 46 -4.42 -5.37 11.49
N GLU A 47 -3.93 -4.38 12.23
CA GLU A 47 -4.60 -3.09 12.37
C GLU A 47 -4.78 -2.35 11.04
N CYS A 48 -3.96 -2.64 10.03
CA CYS A 48 -4.10 -2.04 8.73
C CYS A 48 -5.14 -2.73 7.82
N GLU A 49 -5.62 -3.92 8.18
CA GLU A 49 -6.67 -4.61 7.44
C GLU A 49 -7.98 -3.79 7.47
N GLY A 50 -8.65 -3.70 6.33
CA GLY A 50 -9.83 -2.84 6.13
C GLY A 50 -9.53 -1.35 5.95
N LYS A 51 -8.27 -0.91 6.14
CA LYS A 51 -7.89 0.49 5.89
C LYS A 51 -7.47 0.72 4.45
N VAL A 52 -7.63 1.96 4.00
CA VAL A 52 -7.12 2.42 2.70
C VAL A 52 -5.63 2.72 2.82
N LEU A 53 -4.81 2.06 2.00
CA LEU A 53 -3.38 2.30 1.92
C LEU A 53 -2.97 2.67 0.49
N THR A 54 -1.97 3.54 0.40
CA THR A 54 -1.30 3.88 -0.85
C THR A 54 0.09 3.26 -0.88
N LEU A 55 0.41 2.60 -1.99
CA LEU A 55 1.72 2.04 -2.31
C LEU A 55 2.26 2.72 -3.57
N GLU A 56 3.49 3.19 -3.49
CA GLU A 56 4.27 3.62 -4.65
C GLU A 56 5.36 2.58 -4.92
N MET A 57 5.48 2.12 -6.16
CA MET A 57 6.47 1.11 -6.53
C MET A 57 7.10 1.37 -7.89
N GLN A 58 8.42 1.19 -7.93
CA GLN A 58 9.19 1.22 -9.15
C GLN A 58 9.12 -0.15 -9.85
N LEU A 59 8.95 -0.09 -11.17
CA LEU A 59 8.97 -1.24 -12.05
C LEU A 59 10.39 -1.39 -12.58
N ALA A 60 11.06 -2.46 -12.17
CA ALA A 60 12.43 -2.77 -12.55
C ALA A 60 12.60 -4.29 -12.60
N ASN A 61 13.48 -4.77 -13.48
CA ASN A 61 13.91 -6.17 -13.50
C ASN A 61 12.78 -7.21 -13.56
N ASN A 62 11.69 -6.93 -14.29
CA ASN A 62 10.52 -7.81 -14.41
C ASN A 62 9.91 -8.20 -13.05
N ASN A 63 9.90 -7.27 -12.09
CA ASN A 63 9.32 -7.48 -10.77
C ASN A 63 7.77 -7.46 -10.72
N ILE A 64 7.11 -7.57 -11.87
CA ILE A 64 5.65 -7.67 -11.97
C ILE A 64 5.24 -8.89 -12.78
N MET A 65 4.19 -9.54 -12.30
CA MET A 65 3.41 -10.54 -13.02
C MET A 65 1.93 -10.14 -12.99
N THR A 66 1.17 -10.58 -13.98
CA THR A 66 -0.28 -10.33 -14.06
C THR A 66 -1.03 -11.64 -14.23
N SER A 67 -2.15 -11.83 -13.53
CA SER A 67 -3.08 -12.94 -13.75
C SER A 67 -4.51 -12.43 -13.57
N GLY A 68 -5.33 -12.52 -14.62
CA GLY A 68 -6.69 -11.97 -14.63
C GLY A 68 -6.73 -10.48 -14.28
N ASN A 69 -7.51 -10.13 -13.26
CA ASN A 69 -7.62 -8.79 -12.67
C ASN A 69 -6.63 -8.54 -11.53
N THR A 70 -5.55 -9.33 -11.43
CA THR A 70 -4.58 -9.22 -10.33
C THR A 70 -3.18 -8.95 -10.87
N ILE A 71 -2.50 -7.97 -10.26
CA ILE A 71 -1.05 -7.79 -10.37
C ILE A 71 -0.38 -8.42 -9.15
N PHE A 72 0.69 -9.14 -9.40
CA PHE A 72 1.63 -9.60 -8.40
C PHE A 72 2.90 -8.78 -8.58
N ALA A 73 3.13 -7.87 -7.66
CA ALA A 73 4.35 -7.10 -7.66
C ALA A 73 5.28 -7.63 -6.58
N ARG A 74 6.54 -7.81 -6.96
CA ARG A 74 7.60 -8.35 -6.11
C ARG A 74 8.58 -7.25 -5.75
N ASP A 75 9.08 -7.28 -4.52
CA ASP A 75 10.13 -6.36 -4.12
C ASP A 75 11.43 -6.72 -4.87
N PRO A 76 12.04 -5.79 -5.63
CA PRO A 76 13.24 -6.09 -6.41
C PRO A 76 14.44 -6.43 -5.51
N ASP A 77 14.43 -5.97 -4.25
CA ASP A 77 15.50 -6.16 -3.28
C ASP A 77 15.21 -7.31 -2.30
N ASN A 78 14.04 -7.96 -2.38
CA ASN A 78 13.70 -9.14 -1.57
C ASN A 78 12.55 -9.95 -2.19
N TYR A 79 12.90 -11.08 -2.80
CA TYR A 79 11.96 -11.91 -3.56
C TYR A 79 10.86 -12.57 -2.71
N ASP A 80 11.03 -12.65 -1.39
CA ASP A 80 10.05 -13.25 -0.47
C ASP A 80 8.83 -12.33 -0.26
N TYR A 81 8.98 -11.04 -0.57
CA TYR A 81 7.89 -10.08 -0.45
C TYR A 81 7.20 -9.85 -1.80
N THR A 82 5.96 -10.32 -1.88
CA THR A 82 5.06 -10.07 -2.99
C THR A 82 3.79 -9.41 -2.45
N VAL A 83 3.37 -8.30 -3.04
CA VAL A 83 2.06 -7.70 -2.79
C VAL A 83 1.15 -8.03 -3.95
N LYS A 84 -0.07 -8.46 -3.61
CA LYS A 84 -1.14 -8.68 -4.57
C LYS A 84 -1.95 -7.39 -4.69
N ILE A 85 -2.25 -6.99 -5.90
CA ILE A 85 -3.15 -5.86 -6.19
C ILE A 85 -4.27 -6.43 -7.03
N GLU A 86 -5.48 -6.41 -6.51
CA GLU A 86 -6.65 -6.98 -7.17
C GLU A 86 -7.61 -5.86 -7.56
N PHE A 87 -7.95 -5.81 -8.83
CA PHE A 87 -8.82 -4.79 -9.41
C PHE A 87 -10.27 -5.28 -9.46
N GLY A 88 -11.18 -4.49 -8.92
CA GLY A 88 -12.62 -4.75 -9.07
C GLY A 88 -13.07 -4.59 -10.52
N GLU A 89 -14.23 -5.15 -10.84
CA GLU A 89 -14.82 -5.12 -12.20
C GLU A 89 -15.03 -3.70 -12.75
N SER A 90 -15.18 -2.71 -11.85
CA SER A 90 -15.30 -1.29 -12.18
C SER A 90 -14.00 -0.65 -12.69
N VAL A 91 -12.85 -1.32 -12.58
CA VAL A 91 -11.56 -0.82 -13.04
C VAL A 91 -11.24 -1.37 -14.43
N PRO A 92 -11.14 -0.50 -15.46
CA PRO A 92 -10.84 -0.95 -16.82
C PRO A 92 -9.49 -1.65 -16.93
N ILE A 93 -9.45 -2.77 -17.64
CA ILE A 93 -8.24 -3.59 -17.83
C ILE A 93 -7.14 -2.81 -18.54
N GLU A 94 -7.48 -1.82 -19.37
CA GLU A 94 -6.55 -0.97 -20.10
C GLU A 94 -5.64 -0.18 -19.15
N LEU A 95 -6.07 0.09 -17.91
CA LEU A 95 -5.25 0.79 -16.92
C LEU A 95 -4.09 -0.05 -16.40
N TYR A 96 -4.25 -1.38 -16.37
CA TYR A 96 -3.29 -2.29 -15.72
C TYR A 96 -2.84 -3.47 -16.60
N GLY A 97 -3.35 -3.58 -17.82
CA GLY A 97 -3.03 -4.68 -18.74
C GLY A 97 -1.63 -4.59 -19.36
N ASP A 98 -1.11 -3.37 -19.54
CA ASP A 98 0.15 -3.11 -20.25
C ASP A 98 1.35 -2.81 -19.32
N ILE A 99 1.30 -3.28 -18.08
CA ILE A 99 2.41 -3.08 -17.12
C ILE A 99 3.58 -4.04 -17.42
N LYS A 100 3.46 -4.88 -18.45
CA LYS A 100 4.40 -5.95 -18.80
C LYS A 100 5.70 -5.48 -19.45
N ASN A 101 5.87 -4.19 -19.74
CA ASN A 101 7.11 -3.63 -20.28
C ASN A 101 7.68 -2.53 -19.34
N PRO A 102 8.38 -2.94 -18.27
CA PRO A 102 8.58 -2.13 -17.07
C PRO A 102 9.79 -1.20 -17.09
N ILE A 103 10.62 -1.16 -18.15
CA ILE A 103 11.87 -0.39 -18.11
C ILE A 103 11.54 1.07 -17.85
N ASN A 104 11.92 1.56 -16.66
CA ASN A 104 11.73 2.93 -16.19
C ASN A 104 10.26 3.37 -16.01
N LYS A 105 9.42 2.54 -15.38
CA LYS A 105 8.09 2.97 -14.96
C LYS A 105 7.97 2.94 -13.44
N ARG A 106 7.05 3.74 -12.90
CA ARG A 106 6.58 3.62 -11.51
C ARG A 106 5.07 3.58 -11.51
N PHE A 107 4.48 2.93 -10.52
CA PHE A 107 3.04 3.01 -10.31
C PHE A 107 2.73 3.42 -8.87
N ILE A 108 1.59 4.08 -8.73
CA ILE A 108 0.97 4.39 -7.46
C ILE A 108 -0.38 3.67 -7.45
N VAL A 109 -0.60 2.88 -6.41
CA VAL A 109 -1.87 2.20 -6.17
C VAL A 109 -2.41 2.60 -4.80
N THR A 110 -3.70 2.89 -4.73
CA THR A 110 -4.45 3.05 -3.49
C THR A 110 -5.51 1.95 -3.44
N GLY A 111 -5.63 1.29 -2.29
CA GLY A 111 -6.58 0.19 -2.15
C GLY A 111 -6.89 -0.13 -0.70
N ILE A 112 -7.98 -0.87 -0.51
CA ILE A 112 -8.35 -1.42 0.79
C ILE A 112 -7.49 -2.64 1.06
N VAL A 113 -6.86 -2.69 2.23
CA VAL A 113 -6.02 -3.83 2.62
C VAL A 113 -6.87 -5.01 3.05
N GLU A 114 -6.62 -6.16 2.45
CA GLU A 114 -7.16 -7.45 2.86
C GLU A 114 -6.00 -8.38 3.24
N GLY A 115 -6.01 -8.90 4.47
CA GLY A 115 -4.98 -9.80 4.96
C GLY A 115 -5.27 -11.26 4.60
N TYR A 116 -4.24 -12.01 4.25
CA TYR A 116 -4.31 -13.45 4.07
C TYR A 116 -3.07 -14.13 4.67
N ASP A 117 -3.20 -15.41 5.01
CA ASP A 117 -2.09 -16.19 5.55
C ASP A 117 -1.28 -16.80 4.40
N GLN A 118 0.04 -16.60 4.44
CA GLN A 118 0.97 -17.09 3.43
C GLN A 118 2.02 -17.99 4.06
N TYR A 119 2.20 -19.19 3.49
CA TYR A 119 3.26 -20.11 3.89
C TYR A 119 4.46 -19.93 2.95
N VAL A 120 5.61 -19.54 3.50
CA VAL A 120 6.88 -19.37 2.78
C VAL A 120 7.99 -20.02 3.60
N HIS A 121 8.74 -20.95 3.01
CA HIS A 121 9.88 -21.63 3.65
C HIS A 121 9.58 -22.15 5.08
N GLU A 122 8.49 -22.91 5.23
CA GLU A 122 8.03 -23.48 6.52
C GLU A 122 7.59 -22.45 7.58
N GLN A 123 7.62 -21.15 7.26
CA GLN A 123 7.13 -20.08 8.11
C GLN A 123 5.81 -19.54 7.57
N CYS A 124 4.83 -19.37 8.46
CA CYS A 124 3.57 -18.73 8.12
C CYS A 124 3.65 -17.24 8.47
N THR A 125 3.40 -16.38 7.49
CA THR A 125 3.36 -14.92 7.66
C THR A 125 2.03 -14.34 7.20
N ARG A 126 1.64 -13.20 7.80
CA ARG A 126 0.50 -12.40 7.32
C ARG A 126 0.95 -11.59 6.10
N SER A 127 0.26 -11.75 4.99
CA SER A 127 0.48 -11.03 3.74
C SER A 127 -0.77 -10.27 3.31
N TYR A 128 -0.65 -9.38 2.31
CA TYR A 128 -1.70 -8.42 2.00
C TYR A 128 -2.05 -8.34 0.52
N ILE A 129 -3.33 -8.15 0.27
CA ILE A 129 -3.92 -7.78 -1.00
C ILE A 129 -4.37 -6.32 -0.89
N LEU A 130 -4.05 -5.50 -1.88
CA LEU A 130 -4.65 -4.19 -2.07
C LEU A 130 -5.82 -4.33 -3.05
N LYS A 131 -7.05 -4.21 -2.53
CA LYS A 131 -8.27 -4.21 -3.34
C LYS A 131 -8.50 -2.81 -3.91
N VAL A 132 -8.49 -2.69 -5.24
CA VAL A 132 -8.67 -1.43 -5.96
C VAL A 132 -10.04 -1.43 -6.62
N THR A 133 -10.94 -0.57 -6.17
CA THR A 133 -12.33 -0.51 -6.69
C THR A 133 -12.60 0.72 -7.54
N ASN A 134 -11.74 1.74 -7.48
CA ASN A 134 -11.89 2.98 -8.24
C ASN A 134 -10.78 3.10 -9.30
N PRO A 135 -11.11 3.36 -10.57
CA PRO A 135 -10.12 3.60 -11.62
C PRO A 135 -9.09 4.69 -11.29
N LYS A 136 -9.45 5.68 -10.47
CA LYS A 136 -8.57 6.80 -10.09
C LYS A 136 -7.46 6.40 -9.11
N ASP A 137 -7.63 5.26 -8.45
CA ASP A 137 -6.73 4.80 -7.40
C ASP A 137 -5.54 4.02 -7.94
N PHE A 138 -5.45 3.82 -9.26
CA PHE A 138 -4.29 3.23 -9.92
C PHE A 138 -3.74 4.18 -10.99
N LYS A 139 -2.45 4.47 -10.91
CA LYS A 139 -1.75 5.33 -11.88
C LYS A 139 -0.39 4.76 -12.19
N VAL A 140 -0.06 4.70 -13.47
CA VAL A 140 1.28 4.38 -13.97
C VAL A 140 1.90 5.67 -14.48
N PHE A 141 3.17 5.88 -14.17
CA PHE A 141 3.97 7.00 -14.63
C PHE A 141 5.19 6.47 -15.34
N ASP A 142 5.47 7.03 -16.51
CA ASP A 142 6.78 6.91 -17.14
C ASP A 142 7.77 7.78 -16.35
N HIS A 143 9.00 7.28 -16.20
CA HIS A 143 10.04 7.92 -15.42
C HIS A 143 10.82 8.98 -16.20
#